data_AF-K1S7K7-F1
#
_entry.id   AF-K1S7K7-F1
#
_cell.length_a   1.000
_cell.length_b   1.000
_cell.length_c   1.000
_cell.angle_alpha   90.00
_cell.angle_beta   90.00
_cell.angle_gamma   90.00
#
_symmetry.space_group_name_H-M   'P 1'
#
loop_
_entity.id
_entity.type
_entity.pdbx_description
1 polymer ?
#
loop_
_entity_poly.entity_id
_entity_poly.type
_entity_poly.pdbx_seq_one_letter_code
_entity_poly.pdbx_strand_id
1 'polypeptide(L)' 'YDLKVQDWSDEQVGAIRSKIADMGIKVEGECRSVVQLNIKRLMDIGCYRGIRHRLGLPVRGQSTKNNARHA' A
#
# COMPACT_ATOMS: atom_id res chain seq x y z
N TYR A 1 -6.85 -17.66 23.26
CA TYR A 1 -6.60 -18.04 21.86
C TYR A 1 -5.30 -18.85 21.86
N ASP A 2 -5.39 -20.18 21.81
CA ASP A 2 -4.29 -21.08 22.21
C ASP A 2 -3.57 -21.79 21.04
N LEU A 3 -3.99 -21.53 19.80
CA LEU A 3 -3.38 -22.10 18.61
C LEU A 3 -2.37 -21.12 18.00
N LYS A 4 -1.11 -21.53 17.93
CA LYS A 4 -0.07 -20.75 17.23
C LYS A 4 -0.24 -20.92 15.73
N VAL A 5 0.19 -19.90 14.98
CA VAL A 5 0.08 -19.85 13.50
C VAL A 5 0.74 -21.06 12.82
N GLN A 6 1.77 -21.61 13.45
CA GLN A 6 2.50 -22.80 13.00
C GLN A 6 1.69 -24.10 13.10
N ASP A 7 0.65 -24.15 13.93
CA ASP A 7 -0.16 -25.35 14.17
C ASP A 7 -1.47 -25.33 13.35
N TRP A 8 -1.58 -24.43 12.37
CA TRP A 8 -2.76 -24.32 11.52
C TRP A 8 -2.78 -25.42 10.46
N SER A 9 -3.95 -26.03 10.27
CA SER A 9 -4.15 -26.95 9.15
C SER A 9 -4.32 -26.18 7.84
N ASP A 10 -4.02 -26.83 6.72
CA ASP A 10 -4.19 -26.25 5.38
C ASP A 10 -5.64 -25.79 5.12
N GLU A 11 -6.63 -26.47 5.72
CA GLU A 11 -8.04 -26.09 5.66
C GLU A 11 -8.32 -24.75 6.37
N GLN A 12 -7.70 -24.53 7.54
CA GLN A 12 -7.85 -23.27 8.28
C GLN A 12 -7.19 -22.10 7.53
N VAL A 13 -6.01 -22.34 6.94
CA VAL A 13 -5.33 -21.37 6.09
C VAL A 13 -6.18 -21.04 4.86
N GLY A 14 -6.77 -22.06 4.23
CA GLY A 14 -7.70 -21.91 3.11
C GLY A 14 -8.93 -21.09 3.46
N ALA A 15 -9.56 -21.36 4.61
CA ALA A 15 -10.74 -20.63 5.09
C ALA A 15 -10.44 -19.14 5.34
N ILE A 16 -9.26 -18.81 5.87
CA ILE A 16 -8.83 -17.42 6.07
C ILE A 16 -8.61 -16.73 4.72
N ARG A 17 -7.95 -17.39 3.77
CA ARG A 17 -7.76 -16.83 2.41
C ARG A 17 -9.09 -16.57 1.71
N SER A 18 -10.04 -17.50 1.82
CA SER A 18 -11.40 -17.31 1.29
C SER A 18 -12.09 -16.11 1.93
N LYS A 19 -12.07 -16.02 3.27
CA LYS A 19 -12.66 -14.87 3.99
C LYS A 19 -12.05 -13.54 3.58
N ILE A 20 -10.73 -13.47 3.38
CA ILE A 20 -10.05 -12.25 2.94
C ILE A 20 -10.50 -11.86 1.52
N ALA A 21 -10.66 -12.85 0.63
CA ALA A 21 -11.18 -12.64 -0.72
C ALA A 21 -12.65 -12.19 -0.70
N ASP A 22 -13.49 -12.81 0.12
CA ASP A 22 -14.92 -12.49 0.27
C ASP A 22 -15.13 -11.07 0.81
N MET A 23 -14.25 -10.60 1.69
CA MET A 23 -14.25 -9.21 2.18
C MET A 23 -13.79 -8.19 1.12
N GLY A 24 -13.36 -8.64 -0.07
CA GLY A 24 -12.91 -7.77 -1.16
C GLY A 24 -11.64 -6.97 -0.83
N ILE A 25 -10.87 -7.42 0.16
CA ILE A 25 -9.66 -6.72 0.58
C ILE A 25 -8.57 -7.03 -0.44
N LYS A 26 -8.08 -6.00 -1.14
CA LYS A 26 -6.97 -6.13 -2.08
C LYS A 26 -5.70 -6.48 -1.31
N VAL A 27 -5.14 -7.65 -1.60
CA VAL A 27 -3.95 -8.16 -0.91
C VAL A 27 -2.70 -7.85 -1.72
N GLU A 28 -1.59 -7.61 -1.01
CA GLU A 28 -0.20 -7.45 -1.46
C GLU A 28 0.01 -7.09 -2.93
N GLY A 29 -0.01 -8.06 -3.86
CA GLY A 29 0.29 -7.85 -5.27
C GLY A 29 -0.69 -6.91 -5.98
N GLU A 30 -2.00 -7.07 -5.72
CA GLU A 30 -3.01 -6.20 -6.30
C GLU A 30 -2.97 -4.81 -5.65
N CYS A 31 -2.83 -4.75 -4.32
CA CYS A 31 -2.73 -3.49 -3.59
C CYS A 31 -1.51 -2.66 -4.06
N ARG A 32 -0.35 -3.30 -4.23
CA ARG A 32 0.87 -2.65 -4.74
C ARG A 32 0.66 -2.08 -6.14
N SER A 33 0.06 -2.87 -7.04
CA SER A 33 -0.22 -2.44 -8.41
C SER A 33 -1.19 -1.26 -8.45
N VAL A 34 -2.25 -1.31 -7.65
CA VAL A 34 -3.23 -0.22 -7.52
C VAL A 34 -2.59 1.06 -7.00
N VAL A 35 -1.74 0.97 -5.98
CA VAL A 35 -1.03 2.14 -5.42
C VAL A 35 -0.07 2.73 -6.46
N GLN A 36 0.71 1.91 -7.17
CA GLN A 36 1.60 2.38 -8.24
C GLN A 36 0.82 3.08 -9.37
N LEU A 37 -0.31 2.52 -9.79
CA LEU A 37 -1.15 3.10 -10.82
C LEU A 37 -1.75 4.44 -10.37
N ASN A 38 -2.18 4.54 -9.11
CA ASN A 38 -2.66 5.79 -8.54
C ASN A 38 -1.56 6.87 -8.51
N ILE A 39 -0.33 6.52 -8.12
CA ILE A 39 0.80 7.47 -8.13
C ILE A 39 1.13 7.90 -9.57
N LYS A 40 1.17 6.95 -10.52
CA LYS A 40 1.39 7.25 -11.94
C LYS A 40 0.33 8.18 -12.50
N ARG A 41 -0.94 7.91 -12.23
CA ARG A 41 -2.06 8.78 -12.60
C ARG A 41 -1.88 10.20 -12.07
N LEU A 42 -1.47 10.37 -10.80
CA LEU A 42 -1.22 11.70 -10.24
C LEU A 42 -0.06 12.43 -10.94
N MET A 43 1.00 11.70 -11.30
CA MET A 43 2.13 12.25 -12.06
C MET A 43 1.74 12.66 -13.49
N ASP A 44 0.92 11.86 -14.16
CA ASP A 44 0.48 12.10 -15.54
C ASP A 44 -0.48 13.30 -15.63
N ILE A 45 -1.37 13.45 -14.64
CA ILE A 45 -2.26 14.61 -14.51
C ILE A 45 -1.48 15.91 -14.24
N GLY A 46 -0.27 15.82 -13.67
CA GLY A 46 0.54 17.00 -13.35
C GLY A 46 0.02 17.81 -12.16
N CYS A 47 -0.79 17.23 -11.29
CA CYS A 47 -1.24 17.90 -10.07
C CYS A 47 -0.06 18.13 -9.10
N TYR A 48 -0.23 19.06 -8.15
CA TYR A 48 0.83 19.38 -7.16
C TYR A 48 1.39 18.12 -6.48
N ARG A 49 0.51 17.18 -6.10
CA ARG A 49 0.91 15.90 -5.50
C ARG A 49 1.75 15.06 -6.45
N GLY A 50 1.39 15.00 -7.74
CA GLY A 50 2.14 14.30 -8.78
C GLY A 50 3.54 14.87 -9.00
N ILE A 51 3.66 16.20 -9.04
CA ILE A 51 4.97 16.88 -9.15
C ILE A 51 5.84 16.55 -7.94
N ARG A 52 5.28 16.58 -6.72
CA ARG A 52 6.00 16.22 -5.50
C ARG A 52 6.41 14.73 -5.49
N HIS A 53 5.53 13.84 -5.95
CA HIS A 53 5.86 12.42 -6.14
C HIS A 53 7.02 12.22 -7.14
N ARG A 54 7.04 12.95 -8.25
CA ARG A 54 8.13 12.90 -9.25
C ARG A 54 9.47 13.39 -8.69
N LEU A 55 9.44 14.41 -7.84
CA LEU A 55 10.61 14.99 -7.18
C LEU A 55 11.05 14.20 -5.93
N GLY A 56 10.34 13.14 -5.55
CA GLY A 56 10.63 12.39 -4.32
C GLY A 56 10.39 13.21 -3.05
N LEU A 57 9.59 14.28 -3.10
CA LEU A 57 9.38 15.17 -1.97
C LEU A 57 8.11 14.80 -1.18
N PRO A 58 8.07 15.09 0.14
CA PRO A 58 6.88 14.91 0.94
C PRO A 58 5.65 15.63 0.35
N VAL A 59 4.53 14.91 0.30
CA VAL A 59 3.33 15.30 -0.47
C VAL A 59 2.22 15.90 0.41
N ARG A 60 2.32 15.80 1.74
CA ARG A 60 1.27 16.21 2.69
C ARG A 60 1.57 17.56 3.38
N GLY A 61 2.38 18.42 2.76
CA GLY A 61 2.71 19.73 3.31
C GLY A 61 3.72 19.72 4.46
N GLN A 62 4.52 18.65 4.57
CA GLN A 62 5.62 18.62 5.54
C GLN A 62 6.70 19.66 5.19
N SER A 63 7.28 20.30 6.20
CA SER A 63 8.38 21.26 6.02
C SER A 63 9.65 20.54 5.54
N THR A 64 10.08 20.85 4.31
CA THR A 64 11.25 20.24 3.65
C THR A 64 12.56 21.02 3.85
N LYS A 65 12.53 22.13 4.61
CA LYS A 65 13.70 23.01 4.80
C LYS A 65 14.77 22.35 5.67
N ASN A 66 14.34 21.65 6.72
CA ASN A 66 15.24 21.04 7.72
C ASN A 66 15.04 19.52 7.85
N ASN A 67 13.83 19.01 7.58
CA ASN A 67 13.45 17.61 7.75
C ASN A 67 12.99 17.06 6.38
N ALA A 68 13.23 15.79 6.08
CA ALA A 68 13.07 15.16 4.74
C ALA A 68 14.26 15.34 3.77
N ARG A 69 15.50 15.21 4.28
CA ARG A 69 16.71 15.03 3.46
C ARG A 69 16.84 13.61 2.87
N HIS A 70 16.13 12.65 3.46
CA HIS A 70 16.06 11.28 3.00
C HIS A 70 14.59 10.98 2.71
N ALA A 71 14.26 10.95 1.43
CA ALA A 71 13.02 10.45 0.87
C ALA A 71 13.39 9.60 -0.35
#